data_AF-A0A526S6V7-F1
#
_entry.id   AF-A0A526S6V7-F1
#
_cell.length_a   1.000
_cell.length_b   1.000
_cell.length_c   1.000
_cell.angle_alpha   90.00
_cell.angle_beta   90.00
_cell.angle_gamma   90.00
#
_symmetry.space_group_name_H-M   'P 1'
#
loop_
_entity.id
_entity.type
_entity.pdbx_description
1 polymer ?
#
loop_
_entity_poly.entity_id
_entity_poly.type
_entity_poly.pdbx_seq_one_letter_code
_entity_poly.pdbx_strand_id
1 'polypeptide(L)'
;MQRRKIVVVLKGYPRLSETFIAQELLGLERAGFDLVIVALRRPTDAKRHPVHDEIKAPVHYLPEYLHDEPLRVVRALIACLPRPGFWRALRSLASDIPRDFTRNRVRRFGQALVLAAEWPQDAGWLHAHFVHTPASVTRYASLLRGLPWSCSAHAKDIWTSADWDLAGKLSSARWTVTCTKTGFDRLK
;
A
#
# COMPACT_ATOMS: atom_id res chain seq x y z
N MET A 1 -25.48 -0.90 6.33
CA MET A 1 -24.34 -0.93 5.39
C MET A 1 -23.33 -1.95 5.91
N GLN A 2 -23.00 -2.99 5.14
CA GLN A 2 -21.91 -3.89 5.49
C GLN A 2 -20.60 -3.08 5.55
N ARG A 3 -19.96 -3.01 6.72
CA ARG A 3 -18.63 -2.42 6.85
C ARG A 3 -17.67 -3.30 6.08
N ARG A 4 -17.17 -2.80 4.94
CA ARG A 4 -16.18 -3.52 4.13
C ARG A 4 -14.83 -3.41 4.81
N LYS A 5 -14.10 -4.52 4.84
CA LYS A 5 -12.76 -4.63 5.42
C LYS A 5 -11.77 -3.72 4.68
N ILE A 6 -10.86 -3.11 5.42
CA ILE A 6 -9.84 -2.18 4.92
C ILE A 6 -8.48 -2.90 4.86
N VAL A 7 -7.85 -2.89 3.70
CA VAL A 7 -6.48 -3.37 3.52
C VAL A 7 -5.52 -2.21 3.76
N VAL A 8 -4.81 -2.23 4.90
CA VAL A 8 -3.82 -1.21 5.25
C VAL A 8 -2.45 -1.65 4.77
N VAL A 9 -1.88 -0.92 3.80
CA VAL A 9 -0.63 -1.25 3.13
C VAL A 9 0.52 -0.44 3.71
N LEU A 10 1.51 -1.13 4.27
CA LEU A 10 2.64 -0.55 5.02
C LEU A 10 3.98 -0.97 4.44
N LYS A 11 5.00 -0.12 4.54
CA LYS A 11 6.35 -0.49 4.04
C LYS A 11 6.91 -1.70 4.79
N GLY A 12 6.84 -1.70 6.12
CA GLY A 12 7.19 -2.83 6.97
C GLY A 12 6.38 -2.72 8.25
N TYR A 13 6.10 -3.84 8.91
CA TYR A 13 5.32 -3.86 10.13
C TYR A 13 5.66 -5.10 10.97
N PRO A 14 5.66 -5.02 12.31
CA PRO A 14 5.64 -3.81 13.14
C PRO A 14 6.95 -3.03 13.06
N ARG A 15 6.94 -1.77 13.51
CA ARG A 15 8.05 -0.81 13.39
C ARG A 15 8.11 0.06 14.63
N LEU A 16 9.25 0.07 15.32
CA LEU A 16 9.40 0.81 16.58
C LEU A 16 9.20 2.33 16.41
N SER A 17 9.65 2.88 15.29
CA SER A 17 9.60 4.32 14.99
C SER A 17 8.30 4.79 14.32
N GLU A 18 7.38 3.88 14.00
CA GLU A 18 6.13 4.19 13.29
C GLU A 18 4.91 4.00 14.22
N THR A 19 5.04 4.45 15.49
CA THR A 19 3.97 4.33 16.51
C THR A 19 2.70 5.09 16.15
N PHE A 20 2.79 6.18 15.39
CA PHE A 20 1.64 6.91 14.88
C PHE A 20 0.75 6.03 13.98
N ILE A 21 1.34 5.14 13.17
CA ILE A 21 0.60 4.17 12.36
C ILE A 21 -0.10 3.17 13.27
N ALA A 22 0.61 2.68 14.29
CA ALA A 22 0.02 1.74 15.24
C ALA A 22 -1.16 2.35 16.02
N GLN A 23 -1.04 3.61 16.45
CA GLN A 23 -2.13 4.33 17.10
C GLN A 23 -3.33 4.53 16.16
N GLU A 24 -3.09 4.86 14.89
CA GLU A 24 -4.17 4.98 13.90
C GLU A 24 -4.88 3.64 13.65
N LEU A 25 -4.12 2.55 13.47
CA LEU A 25 -4.67 1.20 13.32
C LEU A 25 -5.54 0.81 14.52
N LEU A 26 -5.02 0.99 15.74
CA LEU A 26 -5.75 0.70 16.97
C LEU A 26 -6.99 1.59 17.11
N GLY A 27 -6.90 2.87 16.75
CA GLY A 27 -8.02 3.80 16.73
C GLY A 27 -9.12 3.38 15.77
N LEU A 28 -8.76 2.92 14.57
CA LEU A 28 -9.69 2.38 13.57
C LEU A 28 -10.36 1.08 14.06
N GLU A 29 -9.61 0.15 14.66
CA GLU A 29 -10.20 -1.06 15.26
C GLU A 29 -11.17 -0.71 16.39
N ARG A 30 -10.82 0.25 17.26
CA ARG A 30 -11.68 0.75 18.35
C ARG A 30 -12.93 1.45 17.82
N ALA A 31 -12.87 2.08 16.65
CA ALA A 31 -14.04 2.61 15.95
C ALA A 31 -14.88 1.51 15.24
N GLY A 32 -14.45 0.25 15.32
CA GLY A 32 -15.12 -0.94 14.79
C GLY A 32 -14.90 -1.16 13.30
N PHE A 33 -13.78 -0.69 12.74
CA PHE A 33 -13.37 -1.05 11.39
C PHE A 33 -12.63 -2.38 11.40
N ASP A 34 -12.98 -3.26 10.45
CA ASP A 34 -12.24 -4.49 10.22
C ASP A 34 -11.02 -4.21 9.34
N LEU A 35 -9.83 -4.48 9.87
CA LEU A 35 -8.57 -4.20 9.20
C LEU A 35 -7.84 -5.50 8.84
N VAL A 36 -7.06 -5.43 7.76
CA VAL A 36 -6.01 -6.39 7.43
C VAL A 36 -4.76 -5.61 7.08
N ILE A 37 -3.64 -5.94 7.70
CA ILE A 37 -2.37 -5.27 7.47
C ILE A 37 -1.60 -6.05 6.40
N VAL A 38 -1.14 -5.35 5.37
CA VAL A 38 -0.27 -5.91 4.33
C VAL A 38 1.04 -5.14 4.33
N ALA A 39 2.12 -5.80 4.73
CA ALA A 39 3.45 -5.21 4.78
C ALA A 39 4.28 -5.62 3.55
N LEU A 40 4.99 -4.66 2.95
CA LEU A 40 5.86 -4.90 1.79
C LEU A 40 7.13 -5.67 2.16
N ARG A 41 7.47 -5.78 3.45
CA ARG A 41 8.58 -6.58 3.98
C ARG A 41 8.38 -6.89 5.46
N ARG A 42 9.14 -7.88 5.94
CA ARG A 42 9.20 -8.27 7.35
C ARG A 42 9.84 -7.17 8.23
N PRO A 43 9.53 -7.15 9.54
CA PRO A 43 10.14 -6.20 10.47
C PRO A 43 11.65 -6.46 10.57
N THR A 44 12.41 -5.39 10.80
CA THR A 44 13.88 -5.44 10.98
C THR A 44 14.29 -5.10 12.41
N ASP A 45 13.40 -4.46 13.17
CA ASP A 45 13.64 -4.08 14.56
C ASP A 45 13.53 -5.28 15.50
N ALA A 46 14.50 -5.44 16.40
CA ALA A 46 14.49 -6.49 17.42
C ALA A 46 13.48 -6.22 18.55
N LYS A 47 13.21 -4.94 18.83
CA LYS A 47 12.26 -4.49 19.86
C LYS A 47 10.97 -3.99 19.21
N ARG A 48 9.85 -4.20 19.89
CA ARG A 48 8.51 -3.74 19.47
C ARG A 48 7.88 -2.91 20.58
N HIS A 49 7.11 -1.90 20.19
CA HIS A 49 6.33 -1.10 21.14
C HIS A 49 5.07 -1.87 21.58
N PRO A 50 4.66 -1.86 22.87
CA PRO A 50 3.52 -2.62 23.37
C PRO A 50 2.19 -2.38 22.64
N VAL A 51 2.01 -1.17 22.09
CA VAL A 51 0.83 -0.82 21.26
C VAL A 51 0.57 -1.81 20.11
N HIS A 52 1.61 -2.47 19.60
CA HIS A 52 1.45 -3.48 18.55
C HIS A 52 0.76 -4.75 19.04
N ASP A 53 0.84 -5.05 20.34
CA ASP A 53 0.22 -6.22 20.95
C ASP A 53 -1.29 -5.99 21.18
N GLU A 54 -1.76 -4.74 21.13
CA GLU A 54 -3.18 -4.39 21.22
C GLU A 54 -3.92 -4.51 19.87
N ILE A 55 -3.19 -4.52 18.76
CA ILE A 55 -3.75 -4.55 17.40
C ILE A 55 -4.08 -5.99 17.00
N LYS A 56 -5.34 -6.26 16.66
CA LYS A 56 -5.83 -7.61 16.36
C LYS A 56 -5.78 -7.97 14.87
N ALA A 57 -5.64 -6.98 14.00
CA ALA A 57 -5.62 -7.15 12.56
C ALA A 57 -4.56 -8.16 12.12
N PRO A 58 -4.93 -9.16 11.28
CA PRO A 58 -3.95 -10.10 10.76
C PRO A 58 -2.95 -9.37 9.85
N VAL A 59 -1.70 -9.81 9.89
CA VAL A 59 -0.60 -9.24 9.11
C VAL A 59 -0.17 -10.24 8.03
N HIS A 60 -0.18 -9.80 6.78
CA HIS A 60 0.36 -10.54 5.64
C HIS A 60 1.59 -9.83 5.07
N TYR A 61 2.55 -10.62 4.62
CA TYR A 61 3.79 -10.10 4.03
C TYR A 61 3.82 -10.41 2.53
N LEU A 62 4.09 -9.36 1.75
CA LEU A 62 4.43 -9.49 0.34
C LEU A 62 5.90 -9.88 0.19
N PRO A 63 6.30 -10.46 -0.95
CA PRO A 63 7.70 -10.73 -1.23
C PRO A 63 8.49 -9.42 -1.21
N GLU A 64 9.46 -9.29 -0.31
CA GLU A 64 10.33 -8.11 -0.24
C GLU A 64 11.14 -7.96 -1.53
N TYR A 65 11.60 -9.10 -2.07
CA TYR A 65 12.17 -9.22 -3.40
C TYR A 65 11.42 -10.27 -4.21
N LEU A 66 11.09 -9.95 -5.46
CA LEU A 66 10.30 -10.86 -6.31
C LEU A 66 11.02 -12.18 -6.63
N HIS A 67 12.35 -12.17 -6.62
CA HIS A 67 13.16 -13.34 -6.92
C HIS A 67 13.25 -14.35 -5.77
N ASP A 68 12.85 -13.96 -4.55
CA ASP A 68 12.78 -14.87 -3.41
C ASP A 68 11.54 -15.78 -3.48
N GLU A 69 10.47 -15.29 -4.13
CA GLU A 69 9.19 -16.01 -4.25
C GLU A 69 8.66 -16.02 -5.71
N PRO A 70 9.45 -16.46 -6.71
CA PRO A 70 9.12 -16.30 -8.13
C PRO A 70 7.85 -17.05 -8.52
N LEU A 71 7.63 -18.25 -7.96
CA LEU A 71 6.42 -19.04 -8.19
C LEU A 71 5.16 -18.33 -7.70
N ARG A 72 5.21 -17.65 -6.55
CA ARG A 72 4.09 -16.87 -6.01
C ARG A 72 3.76 -15.70 -6.92
N VAL A 73 4.79 -15.01 -7.43
CA VAL A 73 4.65 -13.90 -8.37
C VAL A 73 4.06 -14.36 -9.71
N VAL A 74 4.53 -15.47 -10.27
CA VAL A 74 4.00 -16.02 -11.53
C VAL A 74 2.54 -16.47 -11.38
N ARG A 75 2.20 -17.17 -10.28
CA ARG A 75 0.81 -17.53 -9.97
C ARG A 75 -0.07 -16.28 -9.86
N ALA A 76 0.42 -15.24 -9.20
CA ALA A 76 -0.30 -13.98 -9.05
C ALA A 76 -0.49 -13.26 -10.39
N LEU A 77 0.51 -13.29 -11.28
CA LEU A 77 0.40 -12.75 -12.64
C LEU A 77 -0.69 -13.48 -13.42
N ILE A 78 -0.66 -14.81 -13.45
CA ILE A 78 -1.67 -15.64 -14.15
C ILE A 78 -3.07 -15.36 -13.61
N ALA A 79 -3.23 -15.28 -12.29
CA ALA A 79 -4.51 -15.00 -11.63
C ALA A 79 -5.03 -13.56 -11.91
N CYS A 80 -4.13 -12.61 -12.17
CA CYS A 80 -4.50 -11.22 -12.44
C CYS A 80 -4.72 -10.92 -13.92
N LEU A 81 -4.05 -11.64 -14.83
CA LEU A 81 -4.12 -11.44 -16.28
C LEU A 81 -5.55 -11.35 -16.85
N PRO A 82 -6.52 -12.21 -16.47
CA PRO A 82 -7.88 -12.15 -17.02
C PRO A 82 -8.71 -10.98 -16.46
N ARG A 83 -8.20 -10.21 -15.49
CA ARG A 83 -8.97 -9.13 -14.85
C ARG A 83 -9.02 -7.90 -15.75
N PRO A 84 -10.17 -7.21 -15.88
CA PRO A 84 -10.28 -5.95 -16.63
C PRO A 84 -9.34 -4.85 -16.10
N GLY A 85 -8.94 -4.93 -14.83
CA GLY A 85 -7.98 -4.02 -14.20
C GLY A 85 -6.52 -4.21 -14.65
N PHE A 86 -6.17 -5.37 -15.20
CA PHE A 86 -4.79 -5.73 -15.52
C PHE A 86 -4.16 -4.77 -16.53
N TRP A 87 -4.81 -4.57 -17.67
CA TRP A 87 -4.29 -3.68 -18.73
C TRP A 87 -4.21 -2.22 -18.29
N ARG A 88 -5.11 -1.78 -17.39
CA ARG A 88 -5.06 -0.44 -16.80
C ARG A 88 -3.85 -0.29 -15.88
N ALA A 89 -3.61 -1.28 -15.02
CA ALA A 89 -2.44 -1.30 -14.15
C ALA A 89 -1.13 -1.37 -14.96
N LEU A 90 -1.09 -2.20 -16.01
CA LEU A 90 0.07 -2.32 -16.90
C LEU A 90 0.35 -1.03 -17.66
N ARG A 91 -0.68 -0.34 -18.16
CA ARG A 91 -0.52 0.98 -18.79
C ARG A 91 0.04 2.01 -17.81
N SER A 92 -0.45 2.00 -16.57
CA SER A 92 0.09 2.86 -15.51
C SER A 92 1.56 2.52 -15.19
N LEU A 93 1.95 1.25 -15.22
CA LEU A 93 3.35 0.86 -15.07
C LEU A 93 4.19 1.38 -16.25
N ALA A 94 3.71 1.17 -17.48
CA ALA A 94 4.41 1.59 -18.69
C ALA A 94 4.64 3.11 -18.75
N SER A 95 3.71 3.91 -18.22
CA SER A 95 3.89 5.37 -18.11
C SER A 95 4.88 5.79 -17.02
N ASP A 96 5.09 4.94 -16.02
CA ASP A 96 5.98 5.22 -14.88
C ASP A 96 7.42 4.81 -15.19
N ILE A 97 7.65 3.72 -15.96
CA ILE A 97 8.98 3.17 -16.27
C ILE A 97 9.95 4.20 -16.89
N PRO A 98 9.58 5.01 -17.91
CA PRO A 98 10.49 6.00 -18.48
C PRO A 98 10.92 7.09 -17.48
N ARG A 99 10.14 7.31 -16.42
CA ARG A 99 10.37 8.33 -15.38
C ARG A 99 11.08 7.77 -14.14
N ASP A 100 11.09 6.45 -13.98
CA ASP A 100 11.74 5.71 -12.90
C ASP A 100 12.26 4.38 -13.47
N PHE A 101 13.38 4.45 -14.19
CA PHE A 101 14.02 3.32 -14.84
C PHE A 101 14.80 2.45 -13.84
N THR A 102 14.14 2.05 -12.76
CA THR A 102 14.73 1.22 -11.71
C THR A 102 13.98 -0.09 -11.55
N ARG A 103 14.68 -1.12 -11.06
CA ARG A 103 14.07 -2.40 -10.69
C ARG A 103 12.98 -2.25 -9.62
N ASN A 104 12.94 -1.11 -8.92
CA ASN A 104 11.95 -0.85 -7.89
C ASN A 104 10.54 -0.76 -8.44
N ARG A 105 10.33 -0.14 -9.61
CA ARG A 105 9.00 0.06 -10.17
C ARG A 105 8.35 -1.27 -10.56
N VAL A 106 9.12 -2.13 -11.25
CA VAL A 106 8.72 -3.51 -11.56
C VAL A 106 8.48 -4.31 -10.28
N ARG A 107 9.33 -4.16 -9.26
CA ARG A 107 9.12 -4.78 -7.95
C ARG A 107 7.78 -4.38 -7.33
N ARG A 108 7.41 -3.10 -7.35
CA ARG A 108 6.11 -2.64 -6.80
C ARG A 108 4.93 -3.19 -7.58
N PHE A 109 5.05 -3.31 -8.89
CA PHE A 109 4.02 -3.95 -9.69
C PHE A 109 3.87 -5.45 -9.35
N GLY A 110 4.98 -6.18 -9.23
CA GLY A 110 4.95 -7.59 -8.81
C GLY A 110 4.34 -7.79 -7.42
N GLN A 111 4.69 -6.93 -6.45
CA GLN A 111 4.07 -6.92 -5.13
C GLN A 111 2.55 -6.65 -5.22
N ALA A 112 2.12 -5.74 -6.10
CA ALA A 112 0.71 -5.45 -6.32
C ALA A 112 -0.04 -6.61 -6.97
N LEU A 113 0.58 -7.36 -7.87
CA LEU A 113 0.01 -8.60 -8.41
C LEU A 113 -0.25 -9.60 -7.29
N VAL A 114 0.75 -9.85 -6.43
CA VAL A 114 0.61 -10.77 -5.30
C VAL A 114 -0.51 -10.32 -4.36
N LEU A 115 -0.53 -9.05 -3.96
CA LEU A 115 -1.61 -8.49 -3.14
C LEU A 115 -2.98 -8.65 -3.80
N ALA A 116 -3.09 -8.37 -5.10
CA ALA A 116 -4.35 -8.48 -5.81
C ALA A 116 -4.80 -9.94 -5.97
N ALA A 117 -3.87 -10.89 -6.11
CA ALA A 117 -4.18 -12.31 -6.23
C ALA A 117 -4.64 -12.89 -4.88
N GLU A 118 -3.93 -12.56 -3.80
CA GLU A 118 -4.19 -13.01 -2.43
C GLU A 118 -5.11 -12.05 -1.67
N TRP A 119 -6.11 -11.53 -2.36
CA TRP A 119 -6.99 -10.48 -1.84
C TRP A 119 -7.78 -10.97 -0.61
N PRO A 120 -7.79 -10.23 0.52
CA PRO A 120 -8.58 -10.61 1.68
C PRO A 120 -10.08 -10.65 1.38
N GLN A 121 -10.78 -11.66 1.89
CA GLN A 121 -12.23 -11.77 1.73
C GLN A 121 -12.96 -10.55 2.33
N ASP A 122 -13.98 -10.07 1.61
CA ASP A 122 -14.83 -8.93 1.98
C ASP A 122 -14.11 -7.57 2.10
N ALA A 123 -12.86 -7.50 1.64
CA ALA A 123 -12.12 -6.25 1.56
C ALA A 123 -12.58 -5.41 0.37
N GLY A 124 -12.94 -4.16 0.66
CA GLY A 124 -13.48 -3.22 -0.33
C GLY A 124 -12.74 -1.90 -0.44
N TRP A 125 -11.68 -1.70 0.35
CA TRP A 125 -10.92 -0.46 0.41
C TRP A 125 -9.44 -0.72 0.65
N LEU A 126 -8.56 0.11 0.05
CA LEU A 126 -7.15 0.15 0.39
C LEU A 126 -6.78 1.47 1.05
N HIS A 127 -5.95 1.41 2.09
CA HIS A 127 -5.34 2.57 2.70
C HIS A 127 -3.82 2.38 2.77
N ALA A 128 -3.04 3.28 2.17
CA ALA A 128 -1.58 3.22 2.25
C ALA A 128 -1.07 4.22 3.29
N HIS A 129 -0.15 3.79 4.16
CA HIS A 129 0.71 4.76 4.84
C HIS A 129 1.93 5.04 3.98
N PHE A 130 2.25 6.33 3.90
CA PHE A 130 3.24 6.93 3.04
C PHE A 130 2.87 6.94 1.54
N VAL A 131 2.98 8.11 0.91
CA VAL A 131 2.75 8.35 -0.52
C VAL A 131 3.89 7.86 -1.43
N HIS A 132 4.91 7.19 -0.86
CA HIS A 132 6.01 6.61 -1.62
C HIS A 132 5.76 5.13 -2.06
N THR A 133 6.58 4.18 -1.62
CA THR A 133 6.51 2.78 -2.05
C THR A 133 5.21 2.03 -1.72
N PRO A 134 4.60 2.14 -0.52
CA PRO A 134 3.32 1.48 -0.24
C PRO A 134 2.20 2.02 -1.12
N ALA A 135 2.08 3.35 -1.27
CA ALA A 135 1.11 3.95 -2.18
C ALA A 135 1.26 3.50 -3.64
N SER A 136 2.49 3.22 -4.11
CA SER A 136 2.70 2.68 -5.47
C SER A 136 2.10 1.27 -5.62
N VAL A 137 2.36 0.39 -4.63
CA VAL A 137 1.76 -0.96 -4.60
C VAL A 137 0.24 -0.87 -4.51
N THR A 138 -0.26 0.01 -3.64
CA THR A 138 -1.68 0.24 -3.42
C THR A 138 -2.39 0.76 -4.67
N ARG A 139 -1.80 1.73 -5.39
CA ARG A 139 -2.34 2.26 -6.65
C ARG A 139 -2.47 1.17 -7.71
N TYR A 140 -1.44 0.35 -7.91
CA TYR A 140 -1.52 -0.77 -8.86
C TYR A 140 -2.53 -1.83 -8.43
N ALA A 141 -2.57 -2.20 -7.14
CA ALA A 141 -3.54 -3.17 -6.62
C ALA A 141 -4.98 -2.67 -6.75
N SER A 142 -5.21 -1.36 -6.50
CA SER A 142 -6.48 -0.67 -6.73
C SER A 142 -6.92 -0.80 -8.20
N LEU A 143 -6.03 -0.53 -9.16
CA LEU A 143 -6.32 -0.69 -10.58
C LEU A 143 -6.64 -2.16 -10.94
N LEU A 144 -5.85 -3.11 -10.44
CA LEU A 144 -6.02 -4.56 -10.67
C LEU A 144 -7.37 -5.07 -10.15
N ARG A 145 -7.83 -4.56 -9.00
CA ARG A 145 -9.08 -4.97 -8.35
C ARG A 145 -10.29 -4.11 -8.70
N GLY A 146 -10.07 -2.94 -9.31
CA GLY A 146 -11.13 -1.94 -9.52
C GLY A 146 -11.69 -1.38 -8.22
N LEU A 147 -10.87 -1.32 -7.15
CA LEU A 147 -11.30 -0.87 -5.82
C LEU A 147 -10.73 0.52 -5.50
N PRO A 148 -11.46 1.36 -4.76
CA PRO A 148 -10.95 2.66 -4.33
C PRO A 148 -9.81 2.52 -3.33
N TRP A 149 -8.95 3.54 -3.29
CA TRP A 149 -7.87 3.62 -2.32
C TRP A 149 -7.66 5.04 -1.79
N SER A 150 -6.96 5.13 -0.68
CA SER A 150 -6.57 6.36 0.00
C SER A 150 -5.16 6.25 0.55
N CYS A 151 -4.57 7.37 0.97
CA CYS A 151 -3.30 7.33 1.69
C CYS A 151 -3.16 8.40 2.76
N SER A 152 -2.29 8.10 3.71
CA SER A 152 -1.77 9.03 4.70
C SER A 152 -0.34 9.40 4.31
N ALA A 153 -0.13 10.66 3.90
CA ALA A 153 1.15 11.19 3.45
C ALA A 153 1.88 11.90 4.60
N HIS A 154 3.15 11.56 4.80
CA HIS A 154 3.96 12.00 5.93
C HIS A 154 5.13 12.88 5.49
N ALA A 155 5.94 13.34 6.44
CA ALA A 155 7.00 14.31 6.14
C ALA A 155 7.97 13.80 5.05
N LYS A 156 8.66 12.69 5.27
CA LYS A 156 9.72 12.24 4.36
C LYS A 156 9.23 12.06 2.92
N ASP A 157 8.11 11.38 2.75
CA ASP A 157 7.54 11.03 1.45
C ASP A 157 6.92 12.23 0.72
N ILE A 158 6.40 13.24 1.42
CA ILE A 158 5.95 14.50 0.81
C ILE A 158 7.11 15.25 0.16
N TRP A 159 8.27 15.32 0.84
CA TRP A 159 9.38 16.17 0.41
C TRP A 159 10.42 15.45 -0.45
N THR A 160 10.50 14.11 -0.40
CA THR A 160 11.53 13.34 -1.13
C THR A 160 11.02 12.59 -2.35
N SER A 161 9.71 12.54 -2.57
CA SER A 161 9.14 11.93 -3.78
C SER A 161 9.17 12.91 -4.95
N ALA A 162 9.39 12.40 -6.16
CA ALA A 162 9.33 13.22 -7.37
C ALA A 162 7.89 13.73 -7.62
N ASP A 163 7.77 14.97 -8.10
CA ASP A 163 6.47 15.65 -8.31
C ASP A 163 5.51 14.85 -9.20
N TRP A 164 6.02 14.26 -10.28
CA TRP A 164 5.20 13.46 -11.18
C TRP A 164 4.62 12.21 -10.49
N ASP A 165 5.37 11.60 -9.57
CA ASP A 165 4.98 10.37 -8.86
C ASP A 165 4.00 10.71 -7.72
N LEU A 166 4.15 11.89 -7.10
CA LEU A 166 3.15 12.45 -6.19
C LEU A 166 1.85 12.73 -6.96
N ALA A 167 1.91 13.56 -8.01
CA ALA A 167 0.74 13.94 -8.80
C ALA A 167 -0.03 12.72 -9.31
N GLY A 168 0.67 11.73 -9.88
CA GLY A 168 0.03 10.52 -10.41
C GLY A 168 -0.61 9.63 -9.35
N LYS A 169 -0.13 9.65 -8.10
CA LYS A 169 -0.76 8.95 -6.99
C LYS A 169 -1.95 9.73 -6.45
N LEU A 170 -1.76 11.00 -6.13
CA LEU A 170 -2.81 11.88 -5.58
C LEU A 170 -4.02 11.97 -6.51
N SER A 171 -3.80 12.06 -7.83
CA SER A 171 -4.88 12.12 -8.82
C SER A 171 -5.71 10.83 -8.91
N SER A 172 -5.18 9.71 -8.41
CA SER A 172 -5.84 8.40 -8.45
C SER A 172 -6.39 7.94 -7.10
N ALA A 173 -5.94 8.55 -6.00
CA ALA A 173 -6.47 8.32 -4.67
C ALA A 173 -7.85 8.98 -4.54
N ARG A 174 -8.76 8.36 -3.79
CA ARG A 174 -10.06 8.97 -3.46
C ARG A 174 -9.90 10.15 -2.51
N TRP A 175 -8.93 10.06 -1.62
CA TRP A 175 -8.52 11.13 -0.73
C TRP A 175 -7.13 10.82 -0.17
N THR A 176 -6.43 11.88 0.24
CA THR A 176 -5.14 11.82 0.91
C THR A 176 -5.21 12.69 2.15
N VAL A 177 -4.67 12.19 3.26
CA VAL A 177 -4.54 12.95 4.51
C VAL A 177 -3.08 13.26 4.78
N THR A 178 -2.84 14.37 5.46
CA THR A 178 -1.54 14.73 6.02
C THR A 178 -1.76 15.52 7.32
N CYS A 179 -0.86 15.38 8.28
CA CYS A 179 -1.04 15.92 9.64
C CYS A 179 -0.57 17.37 9.80
N THR A 180 -0.03 18.01 8.75
CA THR A 180 0.50 19.37 8.82
C THR A 180 -0.04 20.26 7.72
N LYS A 181 -0.26 21.54 8.03
CA LYS A 181 -0.66 22.54 7.03
C LYS A 181 0.37 22.66 5.90
N THR A 182 1.65 22.68 6.23
CA THR A 182 2.73 22.76 5.22
C THR A 182 2.73 21.56 4.29
N GLY A 183 2.48 20.35 4.82
CA GLY A 183 2.33 19.15 4.00
C GLY A 183 1.13 19.23 3.07
N PHE A 184 0.00 19.76 3.56
CA PHE A 184 -1.19 19.97 2.73
C PHE A 184 -0.90 20.96 1.60
N ASP A 185 -0.30 22.11 1.92
CA ASP A 185 0.02 23.16 0.94
C ASP A 185 1.01 22.64 -0.12
N ARG A 186 1.91 21.70 0.22
CA ARG A 186 2.84 21.05 -0.72
C ARG A 186 2.18 20.03 -1.66
N LEU A 187 1.11 19.38 -1.21
CA LEU A 187 0.41 18.32 -1.94
C LEU A 187 -0.77 18.84 -2.79
N LYS A 188 -1.15 20.11 -2.60
CA LYS A 188 -2.24 20.76 -3.32
C LYS A 188 -1.88 21.11 -4.77
#